data_AF-A0A530GW56-F1
#
_entry.id   AF-A0A530GW56-F1
#
_cell.length_a   1.000
_cell.length_b   1.000
_cell.length_c   1.000
_cell.angle_alpha   90.00
_cell.angle_beta   90.00
_cell.angle_gamma   90.00
#
_symmetry.space_group_name_H-M   'P 1'
#
loop_
_entity.id
_entity.type
_entity.pdbx_description
1 polymer ?
#
loop_
_entity_poly.entity_id
_entity_poly.type
_entity_poly.pdbx_seq_one_letter_code
_entity_poly.pdbx_strand_id
1 'polypeptide(L)' 'MTLPSQMRGLLLVGDGYTRTPSAAALEAMEPYLEPGSIAVPEPGPTQALIKVSLASINPSDIA' A
#
# COMPACT_ATOMS: atom_id res chain seq x y z
N MET A 1 24.64 -6.37 -2.07
CA MET A 1 23.75 -6.42 -0.89
C MET A 1 22.72 -7.51 -1.14
N THR A 2 22.43 -8.33 -0.14
CA THR A 2 21.34 -9.31 -0.23
C THR A 2 20.02 -8.63 0.13
N LEU A 3 19.04 -8.68 -0.77
CA LEU A 3 17.68 -8.19 -0.51
C LEU A 3 16.80 -9.34 0.02
N PRO A 4 15.85 -9.07 0.93
CA PRO A 4 14.85 -10.08 1.30
C PRO A 4 13.95 -10.37 0.10
N SER A 5 13.46 -11.61 -0.02
CA SER A 5 12.50 -11.98 -1.07
C SER A 5 11.06 -11.54 -0.75
N GLN A 6 10.79 -11.17 0.50
CA GLN A 6 9.48 -10.80 1.03
C GLN A 6 9.58 -9.51 1.86
N MET A 7 8.53 -8.71 1.85
CA MET A 7 8.38 -7.51 2.68
C MET A 7 6.97 -7.43 3.28
N ARG A 8 6.82 -6.68 4.38
CA ARG A 8 5.51 -6.36 4.94
C ARG A 8 4.93 -5.13 4.27
N GLY A 9 3.61 -5.10 4.10
CA GLY A 9 2.88 -3.95 3.58
C GLY A 9 1.46 -3.87 4.12
N LEU A 10 0.82 -2.72 3.90
CA LEU A 10 -0.63 -2.58 3.98
C LEU A 10 -1.16 -2.79 2.56
N LEU A 11 -1.89 -3.87 2.34
CA LEU A 11 -2.32 -4.34 1.02
C LEU A 11 -3.75 -3.90 0.76
N LEU A 12 -4.03 -3.46 -0.47
CA LEU A 12 -5.38 -3.08 -0.89
C LEU A 12 -6.30 -4.31 -0.88
N VAL A 13 -7.45 -4.18 -0.20
CA VAL A 13 -8.54 -5.16 -0.23
C VAL A 13 -9.42 -4.95 -1.48
N GLY A 14 -9.58 -3.70 -1.90
CA GLY A 14 -10.34 -3.32 -3.09
C GLY A 14 -9.52 -3.38 -4.39
N ASP A 15 -10.22 -3.46 -5.51
CA ASP A 15 -9.64 -3.38 -6.86
C ASP A 15 -10.39 -2.33 -7.71
N GLY A 16 -9.64 -1.55 -8.48
CA GLY A 16 -10.18 -0.44 -9.27
C GLY A 16 -10.91 0.62 -8.42
N TYR A 17 -12.03 1.13 -8.96
CA TYR A 17 -12.86 2.14 -8.30
C TYR A 17 -14.07 1.51 -7.60
N THR A 18 -14.42 2.03 -6.41
CA THR A 18 -15.63 1.60 -5.68
C THR A 18 -16.91 1.95 -6.43
N ARG A 19 -17.94 1.11 -6.28
CA ARG A 19 -19.31 1.38 -6.78
C ARG A 19 -20.24 1.95 -5.70
N THR A 20 -19.74 2.03 -4.46
CA THR A 20 -20.49 2.49 -3.29
C THR A 20 -19.61 3.47 -2.52
N PRO A 21 -19.46 4.71 -3.00
CA PRO A 21 -18.60 5.70 -2.35
C PRO A 21 -19.15 6.06 -0.97
N SER A 22 -18.28 6.08 0.04
CA SER A 22 -18.54 6.64 1.36
C SER A 22 -18.11 8.11 1.41
N ALA A 23 -18.51 8.81 2.48
CA ALA A 23 -17.96 10.14 2.76
C ALA A 23 -16.44 10.05 3.02
N ALA A 24 -15.71 11.14 2.87
CA ALA A 24 -14.24 11.20 2.96
C ALA A 24 -13.64 10.90 4.36
N ALA A 25 -14.42 10.37 5.29
CA ALA A 25 -13.94 9.93 6.59
C ALA A 25 -13.48 8.48 6.50
N LEU A 26 -12.26 8.19 6.98
CA LEU A 26 -11.76 6.83 7.13
C LEU A 26 -12.26 6.27 8.47
N GLU A 27 -13.34 5.50 8.45
CA GLU A 27 -13.99 4.98 9.66
C GLU A 27 -13.28 3.74 10.24
N ALA A 28 -12.59 3.00 9.38
CA ALA A 28 -11.89 1.76 9.70
C ALA A 28 -10.79 1.50 8.65
N MET A 29 -9.84 0.62 8.95
CA MET A 29 -8.80 0.21 7.99
C MET A 29 -9.21 -1.07 7.25
N GLU A 30 -9.86 -1.97 7.96
CA GLU A 30 -10.18 -3.35 7.56
C GLU A 30 -10.99 -3.47 6.26
N PRO A 31 -11.93 -2.56 5.93
CA PRO A 31 -12.62 -2.61 4.64
C PRO A 31 -11.72 -2.31 3.44
N TYR A 32 -10.57 -1.67 3.67
CA TYR A 32 -9.73 -1.06 2.62
C TYR A 32 -8.34 -1.66 2.55
N LEU A 33 -7.77 -2.02 3.70
CA LEU A 33 -6.39 -2.44 3.86
C LEU A 33 -6.24 -3.62 4.80
N GLU A 34 -5.37 -4.55 4.43
CA GLU A 34 -4.93 -5.64 5.30
C GLU A 34 -3.41 -5.64 5.49
N PRO A 35 -2.88 -5.87 6.70
CA PRO A 35 -1.46 -6.08 6.89
C PRO A 35 -1.05 -7.45 6.33
N GLY A 36 -0.05 -7.49 5.45
CA GLY A 36 0.38 -8.72 4.80
C GLY A 36 1.87 -8.79 4.48
N SER A 37 2.31 -9.96 4.02
CA SER A 37 3.65 -10.18 3.45
C SER A 37 3.53 -10.39 1.95
N ILE A 38 4.34 -9.69 1.18
CA ILE A 38 4.36 -9.76 -0.29
C ILE A 38 5.78 -9.83 -0.82
N ALA A 39 5.93 -10.33 -2.05
CA ALA A 39 7.23 -10.34 -2.73
C ALA A 39 7.79 -8.92 -2.86
N VAL A 40 9.11 -8.78 -2.67
CA VAL A 40 9.80 -7.53 -2.98
C VAL A 40 9.81 -7.33 -4.50
N PRO A 41 9.38 -6.16 -5.02
CA PRO A 41 9.33 -5.93 -6.46
C PRO A 41 10.72 -5.74 -7.06
N GLU A 42 10.87 -6.13 -8.33
CA GLU A 42 12.04 -5.79 -9.13
C GLU A 42 11.83 -4.41 -9.78
N PRO A 43 12.68 -3.40 -9.49
CA PRO A 43 12.55 -2.10 -10.13
C PRO A 43 12.92 -2.18 -11.62
N GLY A 44 12.16 -1.49 -12.46
CA GLY A 44 12.51 -1.29 -13.87
C GLY A 44 13.76 -0.41 -14.05
N PRO A 45 14.25 -0.24 -15.29
CA PRO A 45 15.55 0.40 -15.56
C PRO A 45 15.70 1.85 -15.06
N THR A 46 14.58 2.56 -14.86
CA THR A 46 14.54 3.97 -14.43
C THR A 46 13.92 4.14 -13.03
N GLN A 47 13.73 3.05 -12.30
CA GLN A 47 13.08 3.04 -10.99
C GLN A 47 14.09 2.71 -9.89
N ALA A 48 13.71 3.00 -8.63
CA ALA A 48 14.50 2.66 -7.45
C ALA A 48 13.67 1.81 -6.49
N LEU A 49 14.32 0.84 -5.84
CA LEU A 49 13.75 0.12 -4.71
C LEU A 49 14.18 0.81 -3.41
N ILE A 50 13.21 1.27 -2.63
CA ILE A 50 13.45 2.09 -1.43
C ILE A 50 13.14 1.28 -0.18
N LYS A 51 14.11 1.16 0.72
CA LYS A 51 13.85 0.68 2.09
C LYS A 51 13.25 1.82 2.91
N VAL A 52 11.93 1.86 2.99
CA VAL A 52 11.18 2.93 3.67
C VAL A 52 11.42 2.89 5.17
N SER A 53 11.77 4.04 5.77
CA SER A 53 11.89 4.19 7.23
C SER A 53 10.63 4.77 7.87
N LEU A 54 9.95 5.69 7.18
CA LEU A 54 8.70 6.34 7.60
C LEU A 54 7.86 6.65 6.36
N ALA A 55 6.55 6.58 6.49
CA ALA A 55 5.58 6.96 5.47
C ALA A 55 4.48 7.81 6.11
N SER A 56 4.03 8.85 5.41
CA SER A 56 2.92 9.70 5.84
C SER A 56 1.57 9.07 5.47
N ILE A 57 0.51 9.51 6.15
CA ILE A 57 -0.88 9.28 5.75
C ILE A 57 -1.47 10.65 5.41
N ASN A 58 -1.93 10.83 4.18
CA ASN A 58 -2.43 12.09 3.64
C ASN A 58 -3.89 11.92 3.15
N PRO A 59 -4.63 13.01 2.90
CA PRO A 59 -5.98 12.93 2.35
C PRO A 59 -6.09 12.15 1.03
N SER A 60 -5.07 12.23 0.16
CA SER A 60 -5.03 11.48 -1.10
C SER A 60 -4.90 9.97 -0.93
N ASP A 61 -4.46 9.51 0.24
CA ASP A 61 -4.35 8.08 0.54
C ASP A 61 -5.72 7.49 0.97
N ILE A 62 -6.72 8.35 1.22
CA ILE A 62 -8.06 7.99 1.71
C ILE A 62 -9.16 8.22 0.65
N ALA A 63 -9.02 9.29 -0.16
CA ALA A 63 -10.09 9.86 -1.01
C ALA A 63 -10.35 9.13 -2.34
#